data_AF-A0A7X0GGY6-F1
#
_entry.id   AF-A0A7X0GGY6-F1
#
_cell.length_a   1.000
_cell.length_b   1.000
_cell.length_c   1.000
_cell.angle_alpha   90.00
_cell.angle_beta   90.00
_cell.angle_gamma   90.00
#
_symmetry.space_group_name_H-M   'P 1'
#
loop_
_entity.id
_entity.type
_entity.pdbx_description
1 polymer ?
#
loop_
_entity_poly.entity_id
_entity_poly.type
_entity_poly.pdbx_seq_one_letter_code
_entity_poly.pdbx_strand_id
1 'polypeptide(L)' 'MAMQPWFEDAKLGIFVHWGIYAVDGVQESWSFYDDIVPHEQYMSQLDRFTAAR' A
#
# COMPACT_ATOMS: atom_id res chain seq x y z
N MET A 1 5.10 15.83 22.21
CA MET A 1 6.38 15.09 22.03
C MET A 1 7.25 15.91 21.08
N ALA A 2 8.54 16.08 21.39
CA ALA A 2 9.49 16.72 20.49
C ALA A 2 10.00 15.71 19.45
N MET A 3 10.24 16.17 18.22
CA MET A 3 10.83 15.37 17.14
C MET A 3 12.26 14.95 17.52
N GLN A 4 12.65 13.71 17.21
CA GLN A 4 14.03 13.26 17.44
C GLN A 4 14.99 13.95 16.45
N PRO A 5 16.15 14.48 16.88
CA PRO A 5 17.04 15.27 16.02
C PRO A 5 17.44 14.57 14.71
N TRP A 6 17.66 13.25 14.77
CA TRP A 6 18.05 12.45 13.60
C TRP A 6 17.04 12.53 12.44
N PHE A 7 15.76 12.74 12.72
CA PHE A 7 14.71 12.75 11.69
C PHE A 7 14.88 13.93 10.73
N GLU A 8 15.24 15.10 11.26
CA GLU A 8 15.54 16.26 10.43
C GLU A 8 16.85 16.07 9.66
N ASP A 9 17.84 15.39 10.25
CA ASP A 9 19.15 15.14 9.63
C ASP A 9 19.13 14.07 8.54
N ALA A 10 18.15 13.17 8.52
CA ALA A 10 18.12 12.05 7.58
C ALA A 10 18.04 12.49 6.10
N LYS A 11 17.37 13.62 5.81
CA LYS A 11 17.16 14.28 4.49
C LYS A 11 16.59 13.43 3.34
N LEU A 12 16.61 12.11 3.45
CA LEU A 12 16.12 11.13 2.48
C LEU A 12 15.28 10.08 3.21
N GLY A 13 14.07 9.84 2.71
CA GLY A 13 13.21 8.77 3.16
C GLY A 13 12.87 7.84 1.99
N ILE A 14 12.70 6.55 2.30
CA ILE A 14 12.11 5.59 1.38
C ILE A 14 10.69 5.32 1.86
N PHE A 15 9.73 5.50 0.96
CA PHE A 15 8.34 5.17 1.21
C PHE A 15 7.93 3.98 0.35
N VAL A 16 7.28 2.99 0.94
CA VAL A 16 6.87 1.77 0.25
C VAL A 16 5.35 1.62 0.38
N HIS A 17 4.67 1.62 -0.76
CA HIS A 17 3.27 1.23 -0.86
C HIS A 17 3.21 -0.27 -1.16
N TRP A 18 2.78 -1.06 -0.17
CA TRP A 18 2.60 -2.50 -0.32
C TRP A 18 1.32 -2.98 0.37
N GLY A 19 0.65 -3.95 -0.25
CA GLY A 19 -0.60 -4.51 0.22
C GLY A 19 -1.29 -5.34 -0.87
N ILE A 20 -2.52 -5.78 -0.59
CA ILE A 20 -3.27 -6.66 -1.51
C ILE A 20 -3.53 -6.02 -2.87
N TYR A 21 -3.61 -4.69 -2.95
CA TYR A 21 -3.76 -3.95 -4.21
C TYR A 21 -2.60 -4.16 -5.20
N ALA A 22 -1.46 -4.67 -4.74
CA ALA A 22 -0.34 -4.99 -5.61
C ALA A 22 -0.53 -6.31 -6.39
N VAL A 23 -1.53 -7.13 -6.03
CA VAL A 23 -1.71 -8.48 -6.60
C VAL A 23 -2.20 -8.40 -8.05
N ASP A 24 -3.22 -7.58 -8.33
CA ASP A 24 -3.79 -7.42 -9.67
C ASP A 24 -3.18 -6.25 -10.46
N GLY A 25 -2.15 -5.58 -9.92
CA GLY A 25 -1.46 -4.49 -10.61
C GLY A 25 -2.35 -3.26 -10.87
N VAL A 26 -3.33 -3.03 -10.01
CA VAL A 26 -4.26 -1.89 -10.11
C VAL A 26 -3.59 -0.59 -9.71
N GLN A 27 -4.13 0.54 -10.19
CA GLN A 27 -3.64 1.85 -9.79
C GLN A 27 -3.96 2.10 -8.31
N GLU A 28 -2.94 1.87 -7.48
CA GLU A 28 -2.86 2.22 -6.07
C GLU A 28 -3.91 1.54 -5.15
N SER A 29 -3.84 1.89 -3.87
CA SER A 29 -4.72 1.38 -2.81
C SER A 29 -6.17 1.88 -2.88
N TRP A 30 -6.50 2.71 -3.87
CA TRP A 30 -7.78 3.43 -4.00
C TRP A 30 -8.66 2.95 -5.14
N SER A 31 -8.21 1.95 -5.91
CA SER A 31 -8.95 1.42 -7.07
C SER A 31 -10.40 0.99 -6.79
N PHE A 32 -10.74 0.56 -5.57
CA PHE A 32 -12.13 0.29 -5.20
C PHE A 32 -12.94 1.55 -4.85
N TYR A 33 -12.28 2.58 -4.34
CA TYR A 33 -12.91 3.84 -3.95
C TYR A 33 -13.24 4.68 -5.19
N ASP A 34 -12.38 4.63 -6.20
CA ASP A 34 -12.55 5.32 -7.48
C ASP A 34 -13.46 4.54 -8.47
N ASP A 35 -14.17 3.52 -8.02
CA ASP A 35 -15.03 2.63 -8.82
C ASP A 35 -14.32 1.97 -10.02
N ILE A 36 -12.98 1.88 -10.01
CA ILE A 36 -12.18 1.23 -11.07
C ILE A 36 -12.32 -0.30 -10.96
N VAL A 37 -12.34 -0.81 -9.73
CA VAL A 37 -12.45 -2.25 -9.43
C VAL A 37 -13.58 -2.47 -8.43
N PRO A 38 -14.55 -3.37 -8.71
CA PRO A 38 -15.57 -3.73 -7.73
C PRO A 38 -14.95 -4.20 -6.41
N HIS A 39 -15.55 -3.80 -5.28
CA HIS A 39 -15.05 -4.15 -3.95
C HIS A 39 -14.82 -5.66 -3.77
N GLU A 40 -15.73 -6.50 -4.27
CA GLU A 40 -15.59 -7.97 -4.20
C GLU A 40 -14.32 -8.45 -4.95
N GLN A 41 -14.09 -7.94 -6.15
CA GLN A 41 -12.88 -8.24 -6.92
C GLN A 41 -11.63 -7.75 -6.19
N TYR A 42 -11.66 -6.53 -5.65
CA TYR A 42 -10.56 -5.97 -4.87
C TYR A 42 -10.21 -6.87 -3.67
N MET A 43 -11.21 -7.34 -2.94
CA MET A 43 -11.04 -8.18 -1.75
C MET A 43 -10.61 -9.61 -2.08
N SER A 44 -10.94 -10.15 -3.27
CA SER A 44 -10.48 -11.47 -3.71
C SER A 44 -8.96 -11.61 -3.80
N GLN A 45 -8.23 -10.49 -3.87
CA GLN A 45 -6.76 -10.46 -3.87
C GLN A 45 -6.16 -11.03 -2.59
N LEU A 46 -6.90 -11.03 -1.47
CA LEU A 46 -6.46 -11.62 -0.20
C LEU A 46 -6.03 -13.09 -0.34
N ASP A 47 -6.75 -13.86 -1.17
CA ASP A 47 -6.47 -15.30 -1.37
C ASP A 47 -5.17 -15.56 -2.12
N ARG A 48 -4.71 -14.57 -2.89
CA ARG A 48 -3.50 -14.64 -3.74
C ARG A 48 -2.36 -13.79 -3.19
N PHE A 49 -2.57 -13.06 -2.11
CA PHE A 49 -1.55 -12.24 -1.50
C PHE A 49 -0.53 -13.09 -0.75
N THR A 50 0.59 -13.40 -1.41
CA THR A 50 1.62 -14.32 -0.90
C THR A 50 2.66 -13.65 0.00
N ALA A 51 2.32 -12.59 0.73
CA ALA A 51 3.21 -11.83 1.61
C ALA A 51 3.72 -12.62 2.85
N ALA A 52 3.89 -13.93 2.70
CA ALA A 52 4.59 -14.76 3.64
C ALA A 52 6.06 -14.35 3.69
N ARG A 53 6.56 -14.29 4.93
CA ARG A 53 7.89 -13.89 5.40
C ARG A 53 9.06 -14.17 4.45
#